data_AF-A0A9N8ES25-F1
#
_entry.id   AF-A0A9N8ES25-F1
#
_cell.length_a   1.000
_cell.length_b   1.000
_cell.length_c   1.000
_cell.angle_alpha   90.00
_cell.angle_beta   90.00
_cell.angle_gamma   90.00
#
_symmetry.space_group_name_H-M   'P 1'
#
loop_
_entity.id
_entity.type
_entity.pdbx_description
1 polymer ?
#
loop_
_entity_poly.entity_id
_entity_poly.type
_entity_poly.pdbx_seq_one_letter_code
_entity_poly.pdbx_strand_id
1 'polypeptide(L)'
;MIKSRRSRRGNASSSSNSMDGGWNKPSLFMGMMIGMSAMAMILRIRDSTSDLNYWNDLMIASTTNSDTPSTTSTSTSTRTLHKKNSVQLRPAHPAFSDTWDDFQRIEAEQTGRVVGPRTDPPLPDRMVHFLDLTQLAEHDAFAASWLQSREQFQSMKLDDIGICEDAAFFAYSKDDRWSKLRMTADWLDFSIEHLSKWYVMMNPYDNEIPLQNALKKLEHYVQRGPQYPVPKEPALQQTIAVIAFMAYKNKMAQEKANQLTTRNLAATVESLRRAGMGRVVVVGMKGDDDRKLAQEAFALVQKSVGSGIQQTKYGSDITQVGHMQVAFCDGRPEDSKTQFVDVNVPKAALVGLRNAFLAAERGDVDTAKPFLGDNTTPDYWKYVYLTEPDSILNTRPHTLQMLQQSADLGRVIVPHRFQPIPHETDVHGTQNRDLYLPHAGDFYGVIELDALSLHPDKCCDEAKGPKFKPGLPPNFPDCGNFWYMCGFTSHIPKTERSHDRLKQYKLIRLLQGTQFVLLASQEHGRRCLPKREMNDNVCALPDVKAASS
;
A
#
# COMPACT_ATOMS: atom_id res chain seq x y z
N MET A 1 1.37 73.33 16.79
CA MET A 1 1.87 74.20 15.71
C MET A 1 3.06 73.53 15.04
N ILE A 2 3.40 73.94 13.81
CA ILE A 2 4.62 73.57 13.03
C ILE A 2 4.68 72.10 12.50
N LYS A 3 5.17 71.97 11.26
CA LYS A 3 5.43 70.76 10.46
C LYS A 3 6.90 70.77 9.99
N SER A 4 7.29 69.76 9.21
CA SER A 4 8.51 69.65 8.37
C SER A 4 9.72 69.01 9.07
N ARG A 5 10.45 68.01 8.54
CA ARG A 5 10.66 67.40 7.20
C ARG A 5 11.65 68.17 6.28
N ARG A 6 12.51 67.41 5.56
CA ARG A 6 13.51 67.83 4.52
C ARG A 6 14.73 68.60 5.07
N SER A 7 15.93 68.60 4.46
CA SER A 7 16.56 67.78 3.36
C SER A 7 18.00 68.30 3.09
N ARG A 8 18.94 67.47 2.56
CA ARG A 8 19.69 67.73 1.29
C ARG A 8 20.92 66.82 1.00
N ARG A 9 21.01 66.38 -0.27
CA ARG A 9 22.21 66.24 -1.17
C ARG A 9 23.34 65.24 -0.77
N GLY A 10 24.10 64.62 -1.68
CA GLY A 10 24.27 64.75 -3.15
C GLY A 10 25.57 65.48 -3.52
N ASN A 11 26.42 65.05 -4.48
CA ASN A 11 26.31 64.11 -5.62
C ASN A 11 27.38 62.97 -5.52
N ALA A 12 27.43 61.86 -6.29
CA ALA A 12 26.96 61.45 -7.63
C ALA A 12 27.92 61.73 -8.81
N SER A 13 28.60 60.67 -9.27
CA SER A 13 29.25 60.54 -10.59
C SER A 13 29.31 59.05 -10.96
N SER A 14 29.89 58.72 -12.12
CA SER A 14 29.14 57.90 -13.07
C SER A 14 29.95 57.38 -14.26
N SER A 15 29.82 56.09 -14.59
CA SER A 15 30.29 55.51 -15.86
C SER A 15 29.45 54.29 -16.29
N SER A 16 29.01 54.30 -17.54
CA SER A 16 28.40 53.24 -18.34
C SER A 16 29.40 52.10 -18.66
N ASN A 17 29.07 50.93 -19.24
CA ASN A 17 27.82 50.35 -19.79
C ASN A 17 27.97 48.81 -19.88
N SER A 18 26.91 48.03 -19.68
CA SER A 18 26.47 46.94 -20.59
C SER A 18 25.28 46.15 -20.01
N MET A 19 24.58 45.40 -20.86
CA MET A 19 23.55 44.43 -20.47
C MET A 19 24.21 43.09 -20.06
N ASP A 20 23.61 42.38 -19.11
CA ASP A 20 22.85 41.16 -19.42
C ASP A 20 21.98 40.70 -18.24
N GLY A 21 20.89 39.97 -18.52
CA GLY A 21 19.87 39.62 -17.54
C GLY A 21 19.76 38.12 -17.27
N GLY A 22 19.73 37.71 -16.00
CA GLY A 22 19.63 36.31 -15.57
C GLY A 22 18.75 36.09 -14.35
N TRP A 23 17.42 36.14 -14.51
CA TRP A 23 16.47 35.82 -13.44
C TRP A 23 16.25 34.30 -13.32
N ASN A 24 17.00 33.65 -12.44
CA ASN A 24 16.82 32.23 -12.14
C ASN A 24 15.46 31.94 -11.46
N LYS A 25 14.63 31.08 -12.09
CA LYS A 25 13.37 30.54 -11.51
C LYS A 25 13.50 29.04 -11.22
N PRO A 26 13.77 28.61 -9.98
CA PRO A 26 13.77 27.21 -9.59
C PRO A 26 12.40 26.79 -9.00
N SER A 27 11.41 26.53 -9.86
CA SER A 27 10.13 25.93 -9.43
C SER A 27 9.38 25.18 -10.54
N LEU A 28 9.38 25.69 -11.77
CA LEU A 28 8.57 25.14 -12.87
C LEU A 28 9.03 23.74 -13.34
N PHE A 29 10.34 23.45 -13.23
CA PHE A 29 10.94 22.23 -13.78
C PHE A 29 10.58 20.94 -13.00
N MET A 30 10.25 21.08 -11.71
CA MET A 30 10.05 19.93 -10.81
C MET A 30 8.68 19.27 -11.00
N GLY A 31 7.63 20.07 -11.24
CA GLY A 31 6.32 19.57 -11.63
C GLY A 31 6.31 18.87 -13.00
N MET A 32 7.23 19.24 -13.89
CA MET A 32 7.32 18.66 -15.23
C MET A 32 7.85 17.21 -15.21
N MET A 33 8.79 16.88 -14.31
CA MET A 33 9.30 15.51 -14.15
C MET A 33 8.24 14.56 -13.57
N ILE A 34 7.51 15.00 -12.54
CA ILE A 34 6.39 14.22 -11.95
C ILE A 34 5.26 14.08 -12.98
N GLY A 35 4.91 15.19 -13.65
CA GLY A 35 3.92 15.21 -14.72
C GLY A 35 4.24 14.24 -15.85
N MET A 36 5.50 14.11 -16.29
CA MET A 36 5.87 13.17 -17.36
C MET A 36 5.67 11.70 -16.99
N SER A 37 5.80 11.29 -15.73
CA SER A 37 5.48 9.91 -15.31
C SER A 37 3.98 9.62 -15.38
N ALA A 38 3.13 10.55 -14.93
CA ALA A 38 1.67 10.43 -15.05
C ALA A 38 1.21 10.53 -16.53
N MET A 39 1.81 11.43 -17.31
CA MET A 39 1.48 11.64 -18.72
C MET A 39 1.90 10.46 -19.59
N ALA A 40 3.02 9.79 -19.30
CA ALA A 40 3.39 8.52 -19.93
C ALA A 40 2.39 7.39 -19.63
N MET A 41 1.74 7.41 -18.46
CA MET A 41 0.68 6.46 -18.11
C MET A 41 -0.62 6.75 -18.88
N ILE A 42 -1.02 8.03 -18.98
CA ILE A 42 -2.19 8.47 -19.75
C ILE A 42 -2.01 8.22 -21.26
N LEU A 43 -0.81 8.51 -21.80
CA LEU A 43 -0.50 8.27 -23.23
C LEU A 43 -0.47 6.77 -23.57
N ARG A 44 0.15 5.91 -22.75
CA ARG A 44 0.12 4.45 -22.99
C ARG A 44 -1.28 3.83 -22.94
N ILE A 45 -2.19 4.38 -22.14
CA ILE A 45 -3.61 3.97 -22.13
C ILE A 45 -4.33 4.36 -23.43
N ARG A 46 -3.85 5.40 -24.14
CA ARG A 46 -4.36 5.83 -25.44
C ARG A 46 -3.72 5.05 -26.59
N ASP A 47 -2.40 4.96 -26.62
CA ASP A 47 -1.62 4.39 -27.74
C ASP A 47 -1.72 2.86 -27.81
N SER A 48 -2.00 2.16 -26.69
CA SER A 48 -2.30 0.71 -26.72
C SER A 48 -3.65 0.35 -27.39
N THR A 49 -4.33 1.32 -28.01
CA THR A 49 -5.53 1.10 -28.82
C THR A 49 -5.34 1.40 -30.33
N SER A 50 -4.19 1.92 -30.75
CA SER A 50 -3.89 2.19 -32.17
C SER A 50 -3.07 1.09 -32.85
N ASP A 51 -2.05 0.54 -32.19
CA ASP A 51 -1.09 -0.37 -32.83
C ASP A 51 -1.63 -1.80 -33.09
N LEU A 52 -2.76 -2.16 -32.46
CA LEU A 52 -3.40 -3.47 -32.62
C LEU A 52 -4.09 -3.67 -33.99
N ASN A 53 -4.31 -2.60 -34.76
CA ASN A 53 -4.93 -2.69 -36.08
C ASN A 53 -3.92 -2.91 -37.23
N TYR A 54 -2.61 -2.75 -37.00
CA TYR A 54 -1.62 -2.80 -38.08
C TYR A 54 -1.21 -4.24 -38.51
N TRP A 55 -1.58 -5.26 -37.72
CA TRP A 55 -1.09 -6.64 -37.92
C TRP A 55 -2.13 -7.63 -38.48
N ASN A 56 -3.39 -7.25 -38.65
CA ASN A 56 -4.43 -8.16 -39.16
C ASN A 56 -4.53 -8.23 -40.70
N ASP A 57 -4.11 -7.18 -41.42
CA ASP A 57 -4.31 -7.07 -42.87
C ASP A 57 -3.22 -7.75 -43.73
N LEU A 58 -2.24 -8.44 -43.13
CA LEU A 58 -1.09 -9.02 -43.85
C LEU A 58 -1.08 -10.55 -43.98
N MET A 59 -2.14 -11.26 -43.57
CA MET A 59 -2.19 -12.75 -43.59
C MET A 59 -3.48 -13.32 -44.23
N ILE A 60 -3.94 -12.75 -45.35
CA ILE A 60 -5.01 -13.34 -46.18
C ILE A 60 -4.61 -13.40 -47.66
N ALA A 61 -3.85 -14.42 -48.06
CA ALA A 61 -3.70 -14.84 -49.46
C ALA A 61 -3.15 -16.28 -49.61
N SER A 62 -3.85 -17.12 -50.38
CA SER A 62 -3.49 -18.51 -50.76
C SER A 62 -3.46 -19.54 -49.60
N THR A 63 -3.69 -20.84 -49.81
CA THR A 63 -3.95 -21.60 -51.05
C THR A 63 -5.11 -22.61 -50.88
N THR A 64 -5.49 -23.30 -51.96
CA THR A 64 -6.73 -24.09 -52.14
C THR A 64 -6.67 -25.57 -51.76
N ASN A 65 -7.83 -26.11 -51.36
CA ASN A 65 -8.39 -27.47 -51.59
C ASN A 65 -7.49 -28.73 -51.51
N SER A 66 -7.88 -29.70 -50.67
CA SER A 66 -8.38 -31.02 -51.16
C SER A 66 -9.02 -31.89 -50.06
N ASP A 67 -10.18 -32.45 -50.42
CA ASP A 67 -10.77 -33.78 -50.15
C ASP A 67 -10.85 -34.44 -48.74
N THR A 68 -12.10 -34.83 -48.46
CA THR A 68 -12.63 -35.86 -47.53
C THR A 68 -12.19 -37.30 -47.93
N PRO A 69 -12.39 -38.40 -47.13
CA PRO A 69 -13.54 -38.62 -46.24
C PRO A 69 -13.41 -39.47 -44.94
N SER A 70 -14.43 -39.31 -44.08
CA SER A 70 -15.11 -40.27 -43.18
C SER A 70 -14.38 -41.49 -42.55
N THR A 71 -14.58 -41.71 -41.24
CA THR A 71 -15.45 -42.83 -40.75
C THR A 71 -15.88 -42.77 -39.27
N THR A 72 -16.97 -43.50 -39.00
CA THR A 72 -17.62 -43.98 -37.77
C THR A 72 -16.69 -44.63 -36.70
N SER A 73 -17.07 -44.86 -35.42
CA SER A 73 -18.23 -44.50 -34.56
C SER A 73 -18.05 -45.05 -33.12
N THR A 74 -18.94 -44.70 -32.17
CA THR A 74 -19.31 -45.48 -30.94
C THR A 74 -18.22 -45.78 -29.87
N SER A 75 -18.51 -46.03 -28.58
CA SER A 75 -19.68 -45.75 -27.71
C SER A 75 -19.31 -45.88 -26.22
N THR A 76 -20.12 -45.26 -25.36
CA THR A 76 -20.48 -45.62 -23.96
C THR A 76 -19.50 -46.40 -23.07
N SER A 77 -19.09 -45.80 -21.95
CA SER A 77 -19.06 -46.53 -20.66
C SER A 77 -19.23 -45.62 -19.43
N THR A 78 -20.05 -46.03 -18.48
CA THR A 78 -20.44 -45.25 -17.30
C THR A 78 -19.73 -45.76 -16.05
N ARG A 79 -19.15 -44.89 -15.21
CA ARG A 79 -18.68 -45.30 -13.88
C ARG A 79 -18.85 -44.23 -12.80
N THR A 80 -20.06 -44.15 -12.26
CA THR A 80 -20.40 -43.33 -11.09
C THR A 80 -19.61 -43.81 -9.88
N LEU A 81 -18.93 -42.89 -9.17
CA LEU A 81 -18.11 -43.22 -8.01
C LEU A 81 -18.48 -42.32 -6.83
N HIS A 82 -19.34 -42.82 -5.93
CA HIS A 82 -19.79 -42.09 -4.75
C HIS A 82 -18.64 -41.84 -3.76
N LYS A 83 -18.06 -40.64 -3.82
CA LYS A 83 -17.11 -40.17 -2.81
C LYS A 83 -17.90 -39.64 -1.59
N LYS A 84 -17.90 -40.39 -0.48
CA LYS A 84 -18.48 -39.92 0.78
C LYS A 84 -17.69 -38.70 1.27
N ASN A 85 -18.36 -37.56 1.44
CA ASN A 85 -17.78 -36.40 2.11
C ASN A 85 -17.70 -36.69 3.62
N SER A 86 -16.58 -37.24 4.08
CA SER A 86 -16.20 -37.19 5.49
C SER A 86 -15.95 -35.74 5.88
N VAL A 87 -16.88 -35.13 6.62
CA VAL A 87 -16.66 -33.82 7.22
C VAL A 87 -15.53 -33.96 8.24
N GLN A 88 -14.34 -33.53 7.84
CA GLN A 88 -13.16 -33.57 8.69
C GLN A 88 -13.30 -32.45 9.74
N LEU A 89 -13.97 -32.78 10.84
CA LEU A 89 -14.07 -31.93 12.02
C LEU A 89 -12.65 -31.49 12.39
N ARG A 90 -12.41 -30.17 12.41
CA ARG A 90 -11.15 -29.61 12.90
C ARG A 90 -10.96 -30.07 14.35
N PRO A 91 -9.73 -30.42 14.78
CA PRO A 91 -9.48 -30.67 16.18
C PRO A 91 -9.91 -29.45 16.99
N ALA A 92 -10.56 -29.67 18.14
CA ALA A 92 -10.82 -28.58 19.07
C ALA A 92 -9.48 -27.93 19.45
N HIS A 93 -9.41 -26.60 19.37
CA HIS A 93 -8.19 -25.88 19.74
C HIS A 93 -7.84 -26.19 21.21
N PRO A 94 -6.54 -26.31 21.56
CA PRO A 94 -6.15 -26.40 22.95
C PRO A 94 -6.63 -25.15 23.69
N ALA A 95 -7.18 -25.31 24.89
CA ALA A 95 -7.52 -24.18 25.73
C ALA A 95 -6.24 -23.39 26.04
N PHE A 96 -6.21 -22.10 25.70
CA PHE A 96 -5.14 -21.21 26.13
C PHE A 96 -5.10 -21.19 27.66
N SER A 97 -3.89 -21.16 28.25
CA SER A 97 -3.76 -21.09 29.70
C SER A 97 -3.99 -19.67 30.18
N ASP A 98 -4.68 -19.51 31.32
CA ASP A 98 -4.85 -18.23 32.03
C ASP A 98 -3.52 -17.59 32.48
N THR A 99 -2.40 -18.31 32.33
CA THR A 99 -1.03 -17.84 32.61
C THR A 99 -0.33 -17.19 31.41
N TRP A 100 -0.91 -17.25 30.21
CA TRP A 100 -0.32 -16.62 29.02
C TRP A 100 -0.54 -15.12 29.01
N ASP A 101 0.50 -14.34 28.74
CA ASP A 101 0.33 -12.91 28.45
C ASP A 101 -0.36 -12.66 27.09
N ASP A 102 -0.89 -11.45 26.91
CA ASP A 102 -1.60 -11.04 25.69
C ASP A 102 -0.75 -11.24 24.42
N PHE A 103 0.57 -11.09 24.49
CA PHE A 103 1.46 -11.25 23.33
C PHE A 103 1.67 -12.72 22.97
N GLN A 104 1.80 -13.63 23.95
CA GLN A 104 1.86 -15.08 23.68
C GLN A 104 0.62 -15.55 22.92
N ARG A 105 -0.56 -15.05 23.34
CA ARG A 105 -1.83 -15.38 22.73
C ARG A 105 -1.96 -14.76 21.33
N ILE A 106 -1.58 -13.50 21.15
CA ILE A 106 -1.55 -12.83 19.83
C ILE A 106 -0.55 -13.53 18.87
N GLU A 107 0.65 -13.91 19.32
CA GLU A 107 1.62 -14.65 18.50
C GLU A 107 1.03 -16.00 18.09
N ALA A 108 0.41 -16.75 19.01
CA ALA A 108 -0.23 -18.02 18.69
C ALA A 108 -1.43 -17.88 17.74
N GLU A 109 -2.27 -16.85 17.93
CA GLU A 109 -3.42 -16.56 17.07
C GLU A 109 -3.01 -16.13 15.65
N GLN A 110 -1.94 -15.34 15.50
CA GLN A 110 -1.50 -14.79 14.22
C GLN A 110 -0.53 -15.71 13.46
N THR A 111 0.28 -16.51 14.16
CA THR A 111 1.28 -17.41 13.54
C THR A 111 0.86 -18.88 13.50
N GLY A 112 -0.10 -19.29 14.33
CA GLY A 112 -0.47 -20.69 14.53
C GLY A 112 0.55 -21.52 15.33
N ARG A 113 1.61 -20.90 15.87
CA ARG A 113 2.60 -21.57 16.72
C ARG A 113 2.06 -21.75 18.14
N VAL A 114 2.24 -22.93 18.73
CA VAL A 114 1.99 -23.14 20.16
C VAL A 114 3.21 -22.62 20.92
N VAL A 115 3.15 -21.36 21.36
CA VAL A 115 4.13 -20.79 22.29
C VAL A 115 3.85 -21.40 23.66
N GLY A 116 4.79 -22.14 24.26
CA GLY A 116 4.63 -22.64 25.63
C GLY A 116 4.50 -21.47 26.63
N PRO A 117 3.89 -21.65 27.82
CA PRO A 117 3.81 -20.58 28.83
C PRO A 117 5.21 -20.01 29.11
N ARG A 118 5.35 -18.68 28.98
CA ARG A 118 6.65 -18.00 29.10
C ARG A 118 7.28 -18.28 30.47
N THR A 119 8.54 -18.73 30.47
CA THR A 119 9.41 -18.66 31.64
C THR A 119 10.22 -17.38 31.68
N ASP A 120 10.37 -16.71 30.53
CA ASP A 120 10.95 -15.40 30.37
C ASP A 120 9.97 -14.31 30.84
N PRO A 121 10.44 -13.15 31.32
CA PRO A 121 9.57 -12.03 31.65
C PRO A 121 8.79 -11.54 30.41
N PRO A 122 7.65 -10.84 30.60
CA PRO A 122 6.99 -10.17 29.49
C PRO A 122 7.97 -9.21 28.79
N LEU A 123 7.95 -9.21 27.46
CA LEU A 123 8.83 -8.35 26.65
C LEU A 123 8.68 -6.88 27.09
N PRO A 124 9.79 -6.13 27.22
CA PRO A 124 9.72 -4.71 27.53
C PRO A 124 8.99 -3.96 26.41
N ASP A 125 8.24 -2.92 26.76
CA ASP A 125 7.52 -2.06 25.80
C ASP A 125 8.49 -1.54 24.74
N ARG A 126 8.41 -2.08 23.51
CA ARG A 126 9.33 -1.76 22.41
C ARG A 126 9.14 -0.30 22.01
N MET A 127 10.09 0.55 22.41
CA MET A 127 10.08 1.97 22.05
C MET A 127 10.12 2.13 20.52
N VAL A 128 9.12 2.80 19.95
CA VAL A 128 9.14 3.22 18.55
C VAL A 128 10.02 4.45 18.42
N HIS A 129 11.10 4.34 17.65
CA HIS A 129 11.90 5.49 17.23
C HIS A 129 11.40 6.01 15.88
N PHE A 130 11.44 7.33 15.69
CA PHE A 130 11.09 8.00 14.44
C PHE A 130 12.31 8.68 13.84
N LEU A 131 12.40 8.68 12.51
CA LEU A 131 13.43 9.39 11.76
C LEU A 131 13.26 10.91 11.90
N ASP A 132 14.37 11.61 12.04
CA ASP A 132 14.41 13.07 12.02
C ASP A 132 14.23 13.61 10.59
N LEU A 133 13.67 14.82 10.46
CA LEU A 133 13.40 15.45 9.16
C LEU A 133 14.68 15.75 8.36
N THR A 134 15.83 15.90 9.04
CA THR A 134 17.15 15.99 8.39
C THR A 134 17.60 14.67 7.74
N GLN A 135 17.04 13.54 8.17
CA GLN A 135 17.31 12.22 7.59
C GLN A 135 16.42 11.91 6.38
N LEU A 136 15.36 12.69 6.12
CA LEU A 136 14.32 12.44 5.11
C LEU A 136 14.34 13.46 3.96
N ALA A 137 13.85 13.05 2.79
CA ALA A 137 13.46 13.93 1.69
C ALA A 137 11.94 13.88 1.49
N GLU A 138 11.33 14.88 0.85
CA GLU A 138 9.87 14.95 0.63
C GLU A 138 9.31 13.67 -0.01
N HIS A 139 9.96 13.18 -1.07
CA HIS A 139 9.59 11.95 -1.76
C HIS A 139 9.84 10.68 -0.94
N ASP A 140 10.68 10.71 0.11
CA ASP A 140 10.88 9.51 0.94
C ASP A 140 9.62 9.14 1.73
N ALA A 141 8.67 10.07 1.89
CA ALA A 141 7.37 9.83 2.50
C ALA A 141 6.25 9.50 1.47
N PHE A 142 6.58 9.16 0.22
CA PHE A 142 5.54 8.76 -0.73
C PHE A 142 5.13 7.29 -0.55
N ALA A 143 4.04 7.11 0.20
CA ALA A 143 3.43 5.80 0.48
C ALA A 143 1.99 5.65 -0.03
N ALA A 144 1.46 6.65 -0.73
CA ALA A 144 0.02 6.81 -1.02
C ALA A 144 -0.92 6.72 0.21
N SER A 145 -0.35 6.70 1.43
CA SER A 145 -0.99 6.33 2.68
C SER A 145 -0.43 7.14 3.84
N TRP A 146 -1.25 7.41 4.86
CA TRP A 146 -0.85 8.14 6.07
C TRP A 146 -1.85 7.91 7.22
N LEU A 147 -1.39 8.08 8.47
CA LEU A 147 -2.20 8.16 9.70
C LEU A 147 -2.06 9.56 10.32
N GLN A 148 -3.16 10.22 10.69
CA GLN A 148 -3.15 11.49 11.43
C GLN A 148 -4.43 11.68 12.26
N SER A 149 -4.40 12.57 13.24
CA SER A 149 -5.58 13.04 13.97
C SER A 149 -6.63 13.70 13.04
N ARG A 150 -7.91 13.60 13.38
CA ARG A 150 -9.05 14.24 12.72
C ARG A 150 -8.81 15.72 12.44
N GLU A 151 -8.24 16.47 13.39
CA GLU A 151 -8.01 17.91 13.31
C GLU A 151 -6.93 18.26 12.26
N GLN A 152 -5.87 17.44 12.18
CA GLN A 152 -4.86 17.57 11.11
C GLN A 152 -5.45 17.19 9.74
N PHE A 153 -6.40 16.26 9.67
CA PHE A 153 -7.11 15.94 8.42
C PHE A 153 -8.10 17.05 8.01
N GLN A 154 -8.93 17.57 8.92
CA GLN A 154 -9.88 18.66 8.66
C GLN A 154 -9.18 19.95 8.20
N SER A 155 -7.94 20.18 8.62
CA SER A 155 -7.10 21.32 8.20
C SER A 155 -6.32 21.12 6.89
N MET A 156 -6.48 20.00 6.16
CA MET A 156 -5.91 19.84 4.81
C MET A 156 -6.65 20.72 3.78
N LYS A 157 -5.95 21.24 2.76
CA LYS A 157 -6.58 21.88 1.59
C LYS A 157 -6.94 20.83 0.56
N LEU A 158 -8.15 20.27 0.64
CA LEU A 158 -8.58 19.21 -0.28
C LEU A 158 -8.93 19.77 -1.67
N ASP A 159 -9.34 21.03 -1.78
CA ASP A 159 -9.65 21.67 -3.05
C ASP A 159 -8.42 21.76 -3.97
N ASP A 160 -7.24 22.02 -3.38
CA ASP A 160 -5.95 22.10 -4.05
C ASP A 160 -5.44 20.73 -4.55
N ILE A 161 -6.03 19.60 -4.12
CA ILE A 161 -5.68 18.26 -4.63
C ILE A 161 -6.02 18.19 -6.12
N GLY A 162 -4.98 18.04 -6.95
CA GLY A 162 -5.06 18.05 -8.40
C GLY A 162 -4.93 16.66 -9.02
N ILE A 163 -3.97 15.86 -8.57
CA ILE A 163 -3.76 14.47 -8.99
C ILE A 163 -3.98 13.50 -7.82
N CYS A 164 -4.00 12.19 -8.08
CA CYS A 164 -4.28 11.18 -7.04
C CYS A 164 -3.22 11.21 -5.93
N GLU A 165 -1.98 11.43 -6.31
CA GLU A 165 -0.80 11.46 -5.44
C GLU A 165 -0.79 12.67 -4.48
N ASP A 166 -1.42 13.79 -4.86
CA ASP A 166 -1.54 14.99 -4.00
C ASP A 166 -2.26 14.67 -2.68
N ALA A 167 -3.23 13.75 -2.69
CA ALA A 167 -3.95 13.32 -1.48
C ALA A 167 -3.03 12.68 -0.43
N ALA A 168 -1.90 12.10 -0.85
CA ALA A 168 -0.87 11.61 0.04
C ALA A 168 0.14 12.71 0.42
N PHE A 169 0.68 13.43 -0.57
CA PHE A 169 1.67 14.50 -0.33
C PHE A 169 1.13 15.62 0.56
N PHE A 170 -0.10 16.07 0.35
CA PHE A 170 -0.65 17.27 1.02
C PHE A 170 -0.94 17.05 2.50
N ALA A 171 -0.98 15.80 2.97
CA ALA A 171 -1.03 15.51 4.39
C ALA A 171 0.24 16.01 5.11
N TYR A 172 1.41 16.05 4.45
CA TYR A 172 2.69 16.39 5.07
C TYR A 172 3.57 17.43 4.36
N SER A 173 3.41 17.74 3.06
CA SER A 173 4.38 18.59 2.32
C SER A 173 3.93 20.03 2.04
N LYS A 174 2.70 20.41 2.39
CA LYS A 174 2.16 21.78 2.26
C LYS A 174 2.01 22.44 3.64
N ASP A 175 1.87 23.77 3.66
CA ASP A 175 1.45 24.56 4.84
C ASP A 175 2.20 24.24 6.15
N ASP A 176 3.54 24.22 6.08
CA ASP A 176 4.46 23.90 7.18
C ASP A 176 4.29 22.52 7.84
N ARG A 177 3.44 21.65 7.26
CA ARG A 177 3.14 20.29 7.75
C ARG A 177 4.34 19.35 7.67
N TRP A 178 5.43 19.73 6.98
CA TRP A 178 6.68 18.97 6.95
C TRP A 178 7.24 18.75 8.36
N SER A 179 7.09 19.75 9.24
CA SER A 179 7.43 19.66 10.67
C SER A 179 6.70 18.53 11.42
N LYS A 180 5.55 18.09 10.90
CA LYS A 180 4.64 17.08 11.49
C LYS A 180 4.89 15.67 10.95
N LEU A 181 5.57 15.51 9.80
CA LEU A 181 5.87 14.19 9.23
C LEU A 181 6.63 13.31 10.22
N ARG A 182 6.24 12.04 10.34
CA ARG A 182 6.99 11.00 11.04
C ARG A 182 7.00 9.70 10.25
N MET A 183 8.17 9.06 10.19
CA MET A 183 8.37 7.71 9.66
C MET A 183 9.21 6.93 10.70
N THR A 184 8.97 5.64 10.88
CA THR A 184 9.64 4.84 11.92
C THR A 184 11.08 4.52 11.53
N ALA A 185 11.98 4.34 12.52
CA ALA A 185 13.38 3.98 12.27
C ALA A 185 13.57 2.48 11.99
N ASP A 186 12.75 1.62 12.59
CA ASP A 186 12.52 0.26 12.12
C ASP A 186 11.35 0.29 11.13
N TRP A 187 11.58 -0.11 9.89
CA TRP A 187 10.55 -0.06 8.86
C TRP A 187 9.39 -1.02 9.18
N LEU A 188 9.64 -2.09 9.95
CA LEU A 188 8.62 -3.06 10.31
C LEU A 188 7.69 -2.60 11.44
N ASP A 189 7.98 -1.45 12.09
CA ASP A 189 7.03 -0.84 13.04
C ASP A 189 5.79 -0.30 12.30
N PHE A 190 5.97 0.26 11.09
CA PHE A 190 4.90 0.83 10.25
C PHE A 190 5.30 0.86 8.77
N SER A 191 4.81 -0.10 7.98
CA SER A 191 5.09 -0.25 6.55
C SER A 191 3.88 -0.75 5.76
N ILE A 192 3.92 -0.64 4.43
CA ILE A 192 2.94 -1.26 3.53
C ILE A 192 3.66 -2.11 2.47
N GLU A 193 3.03 -3.22 2.08
CA GLU A 193 3.32 -3.95 0.84
C GLU A 193 2.34 -3.47 -0.23
N HIS A 194 2.82 -2.74 -1.24
CA HIS A 194 1.98 -2.17 -2.29
C HIS A 194 2.18 -2.91 -3.63
N LEU A 195 1.12 -3.51 -4.16
CA LEU A 195 1.23 -4.58 -5.17
C LEU A 195 1.11 -4.15 -6.64
N SER A 196 0.57 -2.97 -6.96
CA SER A 196 0.21 -2.61 -8.35
C SER A 196 1.38 -2.74 -9.35
N LYS A 197 2.61 -2.39 -8.94
CA LYS A 197 3.79 -2.50 -9.82
C LYS A 197 4.21 -3.96 -10.08
N TRP A 198 3.96 -4.87 -9.14
CA TRP A 198 4.17 -6.31 -9.35
C TRP A 198 3.22 -6.84 -10.44
N TYR A 199 1.96 -6.40 -10.43
CA TYR A 199 1.00 -6.74 -11.49
C TYR A 199 1.38 -6.14 -12.85
N VAL A 200 1.94 -4.92 -12.88
CA VAL A 200 2.47 -4.33 -14.12
C VAL A 200 3.69 -5.10 -14.66
N MET A 201 4.59 -5.58 -13.80
CA MET A 201 5.75 -6.38 -14.24
C MET A 201 5.37 -7.80 -14.69
N MET A 202 4.44 -8.46 -14.01
CA MET A 202 4.06 -9.85 -14.31
C MET A 202 2.96 -10.01 -15.36
N ASN A 203 2.17 -8.97 -15.61
CA ASN A 203 0.95 -9.00 -16.42
C ASN A 203 0.09 -10.27 -16.17
N PRO A 204 -0.52 -10.40 -14.96
CA PRO A 204 -1.22 -11.61 -14.54
C PRO A 204 -2.51 -11.88 -15.32
N TYR A 205 -3.04 -10.92 -16.08
CA TYR A 205 -4.24 -11.12 -16.88
C TYR A 205 -3.96 -12.09 -18.04
N ASP A 206 -2.80 -11.93 -18.67
CA ASP A 206 -2.35 -12.76 -19.79
C ASP A 206 -1.55 -13.98 -19.29
N ASN A 207 -0.99 -13.92 -18.08
CA ASN A 207 -0.18 -14.99 -17.47
C ASN A 207 -0.89 -15.63 -16.27
N GLU A 208 -1.47 -16.82 -16.47
CA GLU A 208 -2.29 -17.50 -15.45
C GLU A 208 -1.51 -17.91 -14.19
N ILE A 209 -0.27 -18.39 -14.33
CA ILE A 209 0.55 -18.84 -13.18
C ILE A 209 0.83 -17.69 -12.19
N PRO A 210 1.32 -16.51 -12.63
CA PRO A 210 1.42 -15.32 -11.78
C PRO A 210 0.09 -14.91 -11.12
N LEU A 211 -1.05 -14.99 -11.83
CA LEU A 211 -2.35 -14.68 -11.24
C LEU A 211 -2.71 -15.64 -10.12
N GLN A 212 -2.67 -16.95 -10.37
CA GLN A 212 -3.06 -17.95 -9.39
C GLN A 212 -2.15 -17.94 -8.16
N ASN A 213 -0.85 -17.70 -8.34
CA ASN A 213 0.06 -17.52 -7.21
C ASN A 213 -0.24 -16.24 -6.41
N ALA A 214 -0.60 -15.14 -7.07
CA ALA A 214 -0.99 -13.90 -6.39
C ALA A 214 -2.32 -14.04 -5.62
N LEU A 215 -3.36 -14.58 -6.26
CA LEU A 215 -4.64 -14.88 -5.62
C LEU A 215 -4.46 -15.80 -4.41
N LYS A 216 -3.64 -16.85 -4.54
CA LYS A 216 -3.31 -17.78 -3.44
C LYS A 216 -2.55 -17.10 -2.31
N LYS A 217 -1.55 -16.25 -2.58
CA LYS A 217 -0.82 -15.50 -1.54
C LYS A 217 -1.74 -14.55 -0.78
N LEU A 218 -2.62 -13.82 -1.48
CA LEU A 218 -3.61 -12.93 -0.88
C LEU A 218 -4.66 -13.70 -0.05
N GLU A 219 -5.16 -14.84 -0.54
CA GLU A 219 -6.06 -15.69 0.23
C GLU A 219 -5.36 -16.31 1.45
N HIS A 220 -4.13 -16.81 1.30
CA HIS A 220 -3.29 -17.26 2.42
C HIS A 220 -2.96 -16.13 3.42
N TYR A 221 -2.89 -14.87 2.98
CA TYR A 221 -2.77 -13.74 3.90
C TYR A 221 -4.06 -13.58 4.72
N VAL A 222 -5.22 -13.46 4.06
CA VAL A 222 -6.52 -13.28 4.72
C VAL A 222 -6.84 -14.44 5.68
N GLN A 223 -6.58 -15.68 5.27
CA GLN A 223 -6.82 -16.87 6.10
C GLN A 223 -5.91 -17.01 7.33
N ARG A 224 -4.79 -16.27 7.40
CA ARG A 224 -3.89 -16.20 8.58
C ARG A 224 -4.20 -15.02 9.50
N GLY A 225 -5.43 -14.51 9.46
CA GLY A 225 -5.87 -13.49 10.40
C GLY A 225 -5.93 -14.01 11.84
N PRO A 226 -5.66 -13.15 12.85
CA PRO A 226 -6.01 -13.49 14.22
C PRO A 226 -7.50 -13.80 14.30
N GLN A 227 -7.82 -14.87 15.03
CA GLN A 227 -9.20 -15.29 15.28
C GLN A 227 -9.93 -14.25 16.16
N TYR A 228 -11.23 -14.45 16.40
CA TYR A 228 -12.07 -13.51 17.14
C TYR A 228 -12.89 -14.25 18.21
N PRO A 229 -13.12 -13.68 19.41
CA PRO A 229 -12.86 -12.30 19.84
C PRO A 229 -11.39 -11.94 20.04
N VAL A 230 -11.02 -10.71 19.64
CA VAL A 230 -9.77 -10.06 20.11
C VAL A 230 -10.02 -9.62 21.56
N PRO A 231 -9.31 -10.13 22.58
CA PRO A 231 -9.74 -9.96 23.98
C PRO A 231 -9.52 -8.58 24.63
N LYS A 232 -9.21 -7.54 23.84
CA LYS A 232 -8.90 -6.18 24.31
C LYS A 232 -9.30 -5.17 23.25
N GLU A 233 -9.73 -3.97 23.68
CA GLU A 233 -9.95 -2.85 22.77
C GLU A 233 -8.63 -2.45 22.09
N PRO A 234 -8.56 -2.42 20.74
CA PRO A 234 -7.33 -2.05 20.06
C PRO A 234 -7.00 -0.56 20.18
N ALA A 235 -5.71 -0.21 20.24
CA ALA A 235 -5.24 1.19 20.35
C ALA A 235 -5.77 2.11 19.23
N LEU A 236 -5.96 1.57 18.01
CA LEU A 236 -6.48 2.32 16.86
C LEU A 236 -8.00 2.20 16.66
N GLN A 237 -8.77 1.69 17.64
CA GLN A 237 -10.23 1.50 17.52
C GLN A 237 -10.99 2.81 17.20
N GLN A 238 -10.43 3.97 17.54
CA GLN A 238 -10.97 5.29 17.21
C GLN A 238 -10.50 5.84 15.84
N THR A 239 -10.04 4.97 14.93
CA THR A 239 -9.58 5.31 13.57
C THR A 239 -10.61 4.93 12.51
N ILE A 240 -10.92 5.86 11.60
CA ILE A 240 -11.53 5.54 10.30
C ILE A 240 -10.41 5.38 9.28
N ALA A 241 -10.32 4.21 8.66
CA ALA A 241 -9.56 4.01 7.44
C ALA A 241 -10.42 4.31 6.21
N VAL A 242 -9.87 5.05 5.25
CA VAL A 242 -10.48 5.36 3.96
C VAL A 242 -9.65 4.70 2.86
N ILE A 243 -10.29 3.85 2.06
CA ILE A 243 -9.69 3.19 0.91
C ILE A 243 -10.20 3.89 -0.36
N ALA A 244 -9.30 4.56 -1.08
CA ALA A 244 -9.61 5.18 -2.37
C ALA A 244 -9.69 4.10 -3.46
N PHE A 245 -10.90 3.61 -3.76
CA PHE A 245 -11.07 2.37 -4.50
C PHE A 245 -11.15 2.58 -6.02
N MET A 246 -10.16 2.02 -6.72
CA MET A 246 -10.14 1.94 -8.17
C MET A 246 -9.99 0.48 -8.60
N ALA A 247 -11.11 -0.16 -8.94
CA ALA A 247 -11.09 -1.55 -9.42
C ALA A 247 -10.22 -1.71 -10.68
N TYR A 248 -9.47 -2.81 -10.76
CA TYR A 248 -8.65 -3.13 -11.93
C TYR A 248 -9.53 -3.38 -13.16
N LYS A 249 -9.06 -2.94 -14.34
CA LYS A 249 -9.80 -2.99 -15.59
C LYS A 249 -8.98 -3.71 -16.66
N ASN A 250 -9.55 -4.75 -17.28
CA ASN A 250 -9.00 -5.39 -18.46
C ASN A 250 -10.15 -5.79 -19.39
N LYS A 251 -10.19 -5.21 -20.60
CA LYS A 251 -11.29 -5.41 -21.56
C LYS A 251 -11.49 -6.87 -22.00
N MET A 252 -10.42 -7.67 -22.00
CA MET A 252 -10.44 -9.07 -22.44
C MET A 252 -10.52 -10.06 -21.27
N ALA A 253 -10.12 -9.64 -20.07
CA ALA A 253 -10.00 -10.48 -18.88
C ALA A 253 -10.63 -9.86 -17.63
N GLN A 254 -11.77 -9.17 -17.77
CA GLN A 254 -12.37 -8.40 -16.67
C GLN A 254 -12.70 -9.26 -15.45
N GLU A 255 -13.06 -10.54 -15.63
CA GLU A 255 -13.26 -11.46 -14.50
C GLU A 255 -11.96 -11.72 -13.71
N LYS A 256 -10.81 -11.88 -14.39
CA LYS A 256 -9.50 -11.97 -13.70
C LYS A 256 -9.16 -10.68 -12.96
N ALA A 257 -9.49 -9.52 -13.55
CA ALA A 257 -9.30 -8.21 -12.94
C ALA A 257 -10.21 -7.98 -11.72
N ASN A 258 -11.48 -8.41 -11.79
CA ASN A 258 -12.42 -8.43 -10.67
C ASN A 258 -11.88 -9.30 -9.54
N GLN A 259 -11.52 -10.56 -9.83
CA GLN A 259 -10.96 -11.48 -8.82
C GLN A 259 -9.74 -10.88 -8.12
N LEU A 260 -8.77 -10.37 -8.90
CA LEU A 260 -7.56 -9.76 -8.34
C LEU A 260 -7.88 -8.50 -7.50
N THR A 261 -8.83 -7.68 -7.93
CA THR A 261 -9.33 -6.52 -7.17
C THR A 261 -9.91 -6.97 -5.82
N THR A 262 -10.84 -7.92 -5.82
CA THR A 262 -11.53 -8.44 -4.63
C THR A 262 -10.54 -9.05 -3.63
N ARG A 263 -9.51 -9.78 -4.07
CA ARG A 263 -8.50 -10.37 -3.17
C ARG A 263 -7.51 -9.35 -2.61
N ASN A 264 -7.12 -8.33 -3.38
CA ASN A 264 -6.30 -7.22 -2.88
C ASN A 264 -7.07 -6.44 -1.81
N LEU A 265 -8.30 -6.01 -2.13
CA LEU A 265 -9.13 -5.27 -1.17
C LEU A 265 -9.39 -6.09 0.10
N ALA A 266 -9.63 -7.40 0.00
CA ALA A 266 -9.78 -8.26 1.18
C ALA A 266 -8.50 -8.32 2.03
N ALA A 267 -7.32 -8.43 1.42
CA ALA A 267 -6.04 -8.40 2.14
C ALA A 267 -5.79 -7.03 2.80
N THR A 268 -6.09 -5.94 2.11
CA THR A 268 -5.99 -4.58 2.66
C THR A 268 -6.95 -4.40 3.84
N VAL A 269 -8.24 -4.74 3.70
CA VAL A 269 -9.24 -4.68 4.79
C VAL A 269 -8.81 -5.53 6.00
N GLU A 270 -8.29 -6.73 5.78
CA GLU A 270 -7.75 -7.58 6.84
C GLU A 270 -6.53 -6.95 7.54
N SER A 271 -5.65 -6.28 6.80
CA SER A 271 -4.48 -5.60 7.38
C SER A 271 -4.87 -4.45 8.33
N LEU A 272 -5.95 -3.74 8.01
CA LEU A 272 -6.51 -2.67 8.84
C LEU A 272 -7.21 -3.23 10.09
N ARG A 273 -7.88 -4.39 9.96
CA ARG A 273 -8.40 -5.15 11.11
C ARG A 273 -7.30 -5.62 12.06
N ARG A 274 -6.14 -6.04 11.53
CA ARG A 274 -4.97 -6.43 12.36
C ARG A 274 -4.33 -5.24 13.08
N ALA A 275 -4.29 -4.08 12.43
CA ALA A 275 -3.91 -2.83 13.07
C ALA A 275 -4.97 -2.31 14.08
N GLY A 276 -6.14 -2.95 14.17
CA GLY A 276 -7.17 -2.65 15.15
C GLY A 276 -7.98 -1.39 14.83
N MET A 277 -8.12 -1.03 13.55
CA MET A 277 -8.90 0.14 13.15
C MET A 277 -10.40 -0.14 13.27
N GLY A 278 -11.14 0.72 13.97
CA GLY A 278 -12.55 0.45 14.28
C GLY A 278 -13.50 0.54 13.08
N ARG A 279 -13.11 1.21 11.99
CA ARG A 279 -13.91 1.31 10.77
C ARG A 279 -13.08 1.42 9.49
N VAL A 280 -13.54 0.77 8.42
CA VAL A 280 -13.04 0.93 7.05
C VAL A 280 -14.18 1.42 6.14
N VAL A 281 -13.92 2.48 5.38
CA VAL A 281 -14.80 2.98 4.32
C VAL A 281 -14.10 2.83 2.99
N VAL A 282 -14.69 2.03 2.09
CA VAL A 282 -14.23 1.86 0.71
C VAL A 282 -14.99 2.85 -0.17
N VAL A 283 -14.29 3.78 -0.82
CA VAL A 283 -14.93 4.81 -1.66
C VAL A 283 -14.64 4.54 -3.12
N GLY A 284 -15.65 4.10 -3.88
CA GLY A 284 -15.57 3.89 -5.33
C GLY A 284 -16.28 4.98 -6.12
N MET A 285 -16.23 4.90 -7.46
CA MET A 285 -16.85 5.87 -8.37
C MET A 285 -17.84 5.23 -9.36
N LYS A 286 -17.99 3.89 -9.36
CA LYS A 286 -18.77 3.14 -10.35
C LYS A 286 -20.08 2.54 -9.80
N GLY A 287 -20.61 3.06 -8.68
CA GLY A 287 -21.87 2.58 -8.13
C GLY A 287 -21.83 1.09 -7.76
N ASP A 288 -22.86 0.37 -8.20
CA ASP A 288 -23.07 -1.06 -7.94
C ASP A 288 -21.90 -1.95 -8.38
N ASP A 289 -21.17 -1.60 -9.44
CA ASP A 289 -19.98 -2.33 -9.89
C ASP A 289 -18.90 -2.37 -8.80
N ASP A 290 -18.55 -1.21 -8.26
CA ASP A 290 -17.50 -1.07 -7.25
C ASP A 290 -18.00 -1.58 -5.89
N ARG A 291 -19.28 -1.30 -5.55
CA ARG A 291 -19.98 -1.81 -4.36
C ARG A 291 -19.96 -3.33 -4.30
N LYS A 292 -20.23 -4.01 -5.41
CA LYS A 292 -20.23 -5.48 -5.47
C LYS A 292 -18.84 -6.05 -5.14
N LEU A 293 -17.78 -5.52 -5.75
CA LEU A 293 -16.40 -5.97 -5.48
C LEU A 293 -15.99 -5.71 -4.02
N ALA A 294 -16.44 -4.59 -3.44
CA ALA A 294 -16.24 -4.30 -2.02
C ALA A 294 -16.98 -5.29 -1.10
N GLN A 295 -18.25 -5.59 -1.38
CA GLN A 295 -19.03 -6.56 -0.59
C GLN A 295 -18.49 -7.99 -0.72
N GLU A 296 -18.01 -8.40 -1.89
CA GLU A 296 -17.29 -9.67 -2.05
C GLU A 296 -16.00 -9.71 -1.21
N ALA A 297 -15.25 -8.61 -1.17
CA ALA A 297 -14.03 -8.52 -0.37
C ALA A 297 -14.33 -8.59 1.14
N PHE A 298 -15.36 -7.86 1.62
CA PHE A 298 -15.82 -7.95 3.00
C PHE A 298 -16.28 -9.37 3.36
N ALA A 299 -16.94 -10.08 2.44
CA ALA A 299 -17.37 -11.46 2.65
C ALA A 299 -16.19 -12.44 2.80
N LEU A 300 -15.09 -12.24 2.05
CA LEU A 300 -13.86 -13.04 2.21
C LEU A 300 -13.25 -12.86 3.60
N VAL A 301 -13.12 -11.61 4.08
CA VAL A 301 -12.56 -11.35 5.42
C VAL A 301 -13.51 -11.85 6.52
N GLN A 302 -14.82 -11.55 6.44
CA GLN A 302 -15.81 -12.04 7.42
C GLN A 302 -15.80 -13.57 7.54
N LYS A 303 -15.67 -14.29 6.41
CA LYS A 303 -15.54 -15.76 6.39
C LYS A 303 -14.27 -16.26 7.08
N SER A 304 -13.16 -15.52 7.02
CA SER A 304 -11.90 -15.88 7.70
C SER A 304 -11.94 -15.67 9.21
N VAL A 305 -12.66 -14.64 9.67
CA VAL A 305 -12.79 -14.27 11.10
C VAL A 305 -13.63 -15.27 11.91
N GLY A 306 -14.58 -15.95 11.26
CA GLY A 306 -15.34 -17.07 11.84
C GLY A 306 -16.79 -16.75 12.20
N SER A 307 -17.60 -17.80 12.37
CA SER A 307 -19.07 -17.71 12.48
C SER A 307 -19.61 -17.39 13.89
N GLY A 308 -18.75 -17.04 14.84
CA GLY A 308 -19.16 -16.72 16.23
C GLY A 308 -19.75 -15.32 16.43
N ILE A 309 -19.67 -14.46 15.41
CA ILE A 309 -20.16 -13.08 15.46
C ILE A 309 -21.57 -13.02 14.87
N GLN A 310 -22.48 -12.27 15.52
CA GLN A 310 -23.78 -11.97 14.92
C GLN A 310 -23.58 -11.21 13.60
N GLN A 311 -24.13 -11.75 12.51
CA GLN A 311 -24.07 -11.08 11.20
C GLN A 311 -25.02 -9.87 11.19
N THR A 312 -24.51 -8.70 11.55
CA THR A 312 -25.19 -7.43 11.26
C THR A 312 -25.22 -7.24 9.74
N LYS A 313 -26.38 -7.48 9.14
CA LYS A 313 -26.68 -7.18 7.74
C LYS A 313 -27.68 -6.05 7.71
N TYR A 314 -27.33 -4.95 7.04
CA TYR A 314 -28.28 -3.89 6.75
C TYR A 314 -28.79 -4.09 5.32
N GLY A 315 -29.87 -4.86 5.19
CA GLY A 315 -30.31 -5.39 3.89
C GLY A 315 -29.39 -6.52 3.40
N SER A 316 -28.82 -6.35 2.20
CA SER A 316 -27.84 -7.28 1.61
C SER A 316 -26.43 -7.13 2.20
N ASP A 317 -26.09 -5.92 2.62
CA ASP A 317 -24.70 -5.47 2.75
C ASP A 317 -24.08 -5.90 4.08
N ILE A 318 -22.81 -6.34 4.02
CA ILE A 318 -21.98 -6.58 5.20
C ILE A 318 -21.56 -5.22 5.76
N THR A 319 -21.85 -5.00 7.05
CA THR A 319 -21.49 -3.77 7.76
C THR A 319 -20.44 -3.99 8.86
N GLN A 320 -20.08 -5.24 9.17
CA GLN A 320 -19.14 -5.56 10.25
C GLN A 320 -18.29 -6.82 9.98
N VAL A 321 -17.02 -6.76 10.38
CA VAL A 321 -16.00 -7.80 10.27
C VAL A 321 -15.14 -7.82 11.54
N GLY A 322 -15.43 -8.70 12.51
CA GLY A 322 -14.76 -8.65 13.81
C GLY A 322 -15.26 -7.48 14.67
N HIS A 323 -14.32 -6.77 15.29
CA HIS A 323 -14.57 -5.50 15.99
C HIS A 323 -14.77 -4.30 15.03
N MET A 324 -14.45 -4.49 13.75
CA MET A 324 -14.32 -3.42 12.77
C MET A 324 -15.59 -3.29 11.94
N GLN A 325 -16.14 -2.08 11.87
CA GLN A 325 -17.20 -1.75 10.92
C GLN A 325 -16.64 -1.63 9.50
N VAL A 326 -17.42 -2.02 8.50
CA VAL A 326 -17.07 -1.85 7.08
C VAL A 326 -18.22 -1.18 6.34
N ALA A 327 -17.90 -0.38 5.32
CA ALA A 327 -18.89 0.19 4.42
C ALA A 327 -18.29 0.43 3.03
N PHE A 328 -19.16 0.39 2.01
CA PHE A 328 -18.89 1.00 0.72
C PHE A 328 -19.64 2.34 0.62
N CYS A 329 -18.99 3.36 0.08
CA CYS A 329 -19.56 4.67 -0.17
C CYS A 329 -19.31 5.12 -1.61
N ASP A 330 -20.30 5.78 -2.19
CA ASP A 330 -20.24 6.32 -3.54
C ASP A 330 -19.58 7.71 -3.52
N GLY A 331 -18.41 7.82 -4.14
CA GLY A 331 -17.71 9.08 -4.33
C GLY A 331 -18.44 9.96 -5.35
N ARG A 332 -18.60 11.24 -5.05
CA ARG A 332 -19.35 12.16 -5.91
C ARG A 332 -18.50 12.64 -7.09
N PRO A 333 -19.04 12.67 -8.33
CA PRO A 333 -18.29 13.15 -9.50
C PRO A 333 -17.72 14.55 -9.32
N GLU A 334 -18.48 15.47 -8.71
CA GLU A 334 -18.07 16.84 -8.39
C GLU A 334 -16.91 16.90 -7.39
N ASP A 335 -16.91 16.05 -6.36
CA ASP A 335 -15.81 15.95 -5.39
C ASP A 335 -14.55 15.30 -6.00
N SER A 336 -14.73 14.50 -7.06
CA SER A 336 -13.64 13.82 -7.77
C SER A 336 -12.96 14.65 -8.86
N LYS A 337 -13.65 15.66 -9.42
CA LYS A 337 -13.16 16.34 -10.62
C LYS A 337 -12.11 17.41 -10.30
N THR A 338 -11.14 17.54 -11.20
CA THR A 338 -10.05 18.53 -11.08
C THR A 338 -9.77 19.19 -12.44
N GLN A 339 -8.80 20.09 -12.49
CA GLN A 339 -8.28 20.65 -13.74
C GLN A 339 -7.29 19.73 -14.48
N PHE A 340 -6.84 18.63 -13.87
CA PHE A 340 -5.81 17.74 -14.42
C PHE A 340 -6.32 16.34 -14.76
N VAL A 341 -7.28 15.83 -13.97
CA VAL A 341 -7.94 14.53 -14.17
C VAL A 341 -9.45 14.65 -13.95
N ASP A 342 -10.24 13.93 -14.76
CA ASP A 342 -11.70 13.91 -14.64
C ASP A 342 -12.20 13.17 -13.39
N VAL A 343 -11.42 12.21 -12.88
CA VAL A 343 -11.80 11.36 -11.74
C VAL A 343 -10.60 11.15 -10.80
N ASN A 344 -10.54 11.91 -9.72
CA ASN A 344 -9.59 11.77 -8.62
C ASN A 344 -10.29 11.09 -7.43
N VAL A 345 -10.20 9.76 -7.36
CA VAL A 345 -10.87 8.97 -6.30
C VAL A 345 -10.34 9.31 -4.90
N PRO A 346 -9.01 9.47 -4.67
CA PRO A 346 -8.50 9.95 -3.38
C PRO A 346 -9.10 11.30 -2.94
N LYS A 347 -9.27 12.26 -3.85
CA LYS A 347 -9.95 13.53 -3.55
C LYS A 347 -11.40 13.30 -3.12
N ALA A 348 -12.18 12.56 -3.91
CA ALA A 348 -13.58 12.28 -3.61
C ALA A 348 -13.76 11.56 -2.25
N ALA A 349 -12.85 10.63 -1.93
CA ALA A 349 -12.86 9.90 -0.68
C ALA A 349 -12.57 10.78 0.55
N LEU A 350 -11.59 11.68 0.45
CA LEU A 350 -11.26 12.63 1.51
C LEU A 350 -12.32 13.73 1.66
N VAL A 351 -12.85 14.26 0.55
CA VAL A 351 -13.92 15.28 0.58
C VAL A 351 -15.22 14.68 1.14
N GLY A 352 -15.59 13.46 0.74
CA GLY A 352 -16.72 12.72 1.30
C GLY A 352 -16.62 12.53 2.83
N LEU A 353 -15.46 12.07 3.33
CA LEU A 353 -15.25 11.93 4.77
C LEU A 353 -15.31 13.28 5.51
N ARG A 354 -14.73 14.35 4.95
CA ARG A 354 -14.83 15.70 5.51
C ARG A 354 -16.28 16.17 5.59
N ASN A 355 -17.03 15.99 4.52
CA ASN A 355 -18.45 16.37 4.45
C ASN A 355 -19.29 15.58 5.48
N ALA A 356 -18.94 14.33 5.76
CA ALA A 356 -19.58 13.53 6.81
C ALA A 356 -19.26 14.00 8.24
N PHE A 357 -18.02 14.40 8.54
CA PHE A 357 -17.70 15.05 9.82
C PHE A 357 -18.46 16.37 9.99
N LEU A 358 -18.44 17.23 8.97
CA LEU A 358 -19.18 18.49 8.98
C LEU A 358 -20.70 18.28 9.08
N ALA A 359 -21.24 17.16 8.59
CA ALA A 359 -22.64 16.78 8.77
C ALA A 359 -22.94 16.35 10.21
N ALA A 360 -22.11 15.49 10.80
CA ALA A 360 -22.21 15.09 12.20
C ALA A 360 -22.14 16.28 13.17
N GLU A 361 -21.24 17.24 12.91
CA GLU A 361 -21.13 18.50 13.67
C GLU A 361 -22.40 19.37 13.61
N ARG A 362 -23.23 19.20 12.57
CA ARG A 362 -24.55 19.85 12.42
C ARG A 362 -25.72 19.00 12.91
N GLY A 363 -25.48 17.77 13.38
CA GLY A 363 -26.53 16.81 13.73
C GLY A 363 -27.20 16.12 12.53
N ASP A 364 -26.65 16.26 11.31
CA ASP A 364 -27.11 15.55 10.11
C ASP A 364 -26.57 14.12 10.10
N VAL A 365 -27.29 13.26 10.83
CA VAL A 365 -26.95 11.84 11.01
C VAL A 365 -27.01 11.06 9.70
N ASP A 366 -27.97 11.36 8.82
CA ASP A 366 -28.17 10.59 7.58
C ASP A 366 -27.06 10.84 6.55
N THR A 367 -26.57 12.08 6.42
CA THR A 367 -25.37 12.35 5.60
C THR A 367 -24.09 11.82 6.25
N ALA A 368 -24.00 11.80 7.58
CA ALA A 368 -22.81 11.36 8.29
C ALA A 368 -22.65 9.82 8.33
N LYS A 369 -23.74 9.08 8.53
CA LYS A 369 -23.74 7.63 8.82
C LYS A 369 -23.05 6.75 7.77
N PRO A 370 -23.12 7.00 6.44
CA PRO A 370 -22.38 6.20 5.46
C PRO A 370 -20.87 6.18 5.72
N PHE A 371 -20.27 7.31 6.09
CA PHE A 371 -18.84 7.42 6.36
C PHE A 371 -18.48 7.15 7.82
N LEU A 372 -19.26 7.64 8.80
CA LEU A 372 -18.93 7.51 10.24
C LEU A 372 -19.52 6.26 10.92
N GLY A 373 -20.47 5.57 10.28
CA GLY A 373 -21.12 4.38 10.81
C GLY A 373 -22.11 4.67 11.93
N ASP A 374 -22.36 3.68 12.78
CA ASP A 374 -23.34 3.80 13.87
C ASP A 374 -22.92 4.76 14.99
N ASN A 375 -21.64 5.14 15.07
CA ASN A 375 -21.20 6.23 15.94
C ASN A 375 -20.93 7.49 15.09
N THR A 376 -21.97 8.29 14.90
CA THR A 376 -21.92 9.61 14.27
C THR A 376 -21.52 10.72 15.25
N THR A 377 -21.10 10.42 16.48
CA THR A 377 -20.57 11.43 17.41
C THR A 377 -19.26 12.01 16.86
N PRO A 378 -19.15 13.34 16.62
CA PRO A 378 -17.97 13.91 15.96
C PRO A 378 -16.63 13.52 16.59
N ASP A 379 -16.56 13.51 17.93
CA ASP A 379 -15.33 13.29 18.70
C ASP A 379 -14.98 11.82 18.97
N TYR A 380 -15.81 10.87 18.52
CA TYR A 380 -15.49 9.45 18.67
C TYR A 380 -14.37 9.00 17.72
N TRP A 381 -14.34 9.53 16.48
CA TRP A 381 -13.35 9.18 15.46
C TRP A 381 -12.16 10.15 15.50
N LYS A 382 -11.21 9.86 16.39
CA LYS A 382 -10.02 10.70 16.64
C LYS A 382 -9.00 10.69 15.50
N TYR A 383 -8.94 9.63 14.70
CA TYR A 383 -7.88 9.45 13.69
C TYR A 383 -8.45 9.08 12.32
N VAL A 384 -7.74 9.48 11.27
CA VAL A 384 -8.01 9.12 9.88
C VAL A 384 -6.77 8.45 9.30
N TYR A 385 -6.97 7.30 8.65
CA TYR A 385 -5.95 6.61 7.86
C TYR A 385 -6.36 6.60 6.38
N LEU A 386 -5.49 7.05 5.47
CA LEU A 386 -5.68 6.92 4.02
C LEU A 386 -4.87 5.73 3.50
N THR A 387 -5.42 4.98 2.53
CA THR A 387 -4.69 3.92 1.81
C THR A 387 -5.29 3.60 0.43
N GLU A 388 -4.52 2.91 -0.40
CA GLU A 388 -4.95 2.27 -1.65
C GLU A 388 -5.44 0.82 -1.40
N PRO A 389 -6.29 0.23 -2.27
CA PRO A 389 -6.91 -1.08 -2.04
C PRO A 389 -5.95 -2.28 -2.18
N ASP A 390 -4.72 -2.07 -2.63
CA ASP A 390 -3.65 -3.06 -2.80
C ASP A 390 -2.39 -2.72 -1.98
N SER A 391 -2.55 -1.87 -0.94
CA SER A 391 -1.51 -1.50 0.02
C SER A 391 -1.75 -2.18 1.37
N ILE A 392 -1.11 -3.34 1.58
CA ILE A 392 -1.31 -4.20 2.75
C ILE A 392 -0.45 -3.66 3.92
N LEU A 393 -1.11 -3.21 4.99
CA LEU A 393 -0.48 -2.64 6.19
C LEU A 393 0.25 -3.72 7.01
N ASN A 394 1.54 -3.49 7.25
CA ASN A 394 2.42 -4.29 8.08
C ASN A 394 2.92 -3.43 9.26
N THR A 395 2.44 -3.75 10.46
CA THR A 395 2.76 -3.06 11.70
C THR A 395 2.72 -4.05 12.86
N ARG A 396 3.56 -3.86 13.89
CA ARG A 396 3.62 -4.77 15.04
C ARG A 396 2.60 -4.35 16.12
N PRO A 397 1.83 -5.26 16.74
CA PRO A 397 0.80 -4.91 17.72
C PRO A 397 1.27 -3.99 18.86
N HIS A 398 2.51 -4.14 19.34
CA HIS A 398 3.07 -3.30 20.41
C HIS A 398 3.43 -1.87 19.97
N THR A 399 3.58 -1.58 18.68
CA THR A 399 3.91 -0.22 18.20
C THR A 399 2.69 0.68 18.12
N LEU A 400 1.49 0.10 17.98
CA LEU A 400 0.22 0.79 17.74
C LEU A 400 -0.06 1.91 18.75
N GLN A 401 0.26 1.70 20.03
CA GLN A 401 0.08 2.71 21.09
C GLN A 401 1.02 3.92 20.93
N MET A 402 2.26 3.72 20.46
CA MET A 402 3.19 4.82 20.20
C MET A 402 2.91 5.52 18.87
N LEU A 403 2.37 4.81 17.88
CA LEU A 403 1.81 5.42 16.68
C LEU A 403 0.60 6.30 17.04
N GLN A 404 -0.29 5.83 17.91
CA GLN A 404 -1.41 6.62 18.45
C GLN A 404 -0.91 7.89 19.17
N GLN A 405 0.00 7.76 20.13
CA GLN A 405 0.58 8.90 20.87
C GLN A 405 1.25 9.92 19.93
N SER A 406 1.91 9.47 18.86
CA SER A 406 2.47 10.36 17.84
C SER A 406 1.35 11.12 17.09
N ALA A 407 0.25 10.47 16.75
CA ALA A 407 -0.91 11.13 16.13
C ALA A 407 -1.60 12.12 17.09
N ASP A 408 -1.71 11.81 18.38
CA ASP A 408 -2.23 12.72 19.43
C ASP A 408 -1.37 13.98 19.56
N LEU A 409 -0.05 13.88 19.34
CA LEU A 409 0.89 15.01 19.26
C LEU A 409 0.80 15.80 17.92
N GLY A 410 -0.28 15.63 17.16
CA GLY A 410 -0.55 16.33 15.90
C GLY A 410 0.42 15.97 14.77
N ARG A 411 1.05 14.78 14.82
CA ARG A 411 1.95 14.29 13.77
C ARG A 411 1.16 13.63 12.63
N VAL A 412 1.82 13.55 11.49
CA VAL A 412 1.35 12.86 10.28
C VAL A 412 2.31 11.72 10.04
N ILE A 413 1.85 10.50 10.30
CA ILE A 413 2.69 9.30 10.31
C ILE A 413 2.53 8.58 8.98
N VAL A 414 3.65 8.31 8.32
CA VAL A 414 3.68 7.71 6.98
C VAL A 414 4.36 6.33 7.08
N PRO A 415 3.75 5.27 6.52
CA PRO A 415 4.37 3.94 6.50
C PRO A 415 5.46 3.86 5.42
N HIS A 416 6.48 3.04 5.63
CA HIS A 416 7.45 2.73 4.58
C HIS A 416 6.83 1.88 3.48
N ARG A 417 6.91 2.30 2.21
CA ARG A 417 6.30 1.59 1.06
C ARG A 417 7.28 0.58 0.45
N PHE A 418 7.26 -0.65 0.96
CA PHE A 418 7.99 -1.77 0.34
C PHE A 418 7.45 -2.05 -1.06
N GLN A 419 8.36 -2.36 -1.98
CA GLN A 419 8.03 -2.73 -3.36
C GLN A 419 8.21 -4.24 -3.55
N PRO A 420 7.12 -5.01 -3.79
CA PRO A 420 7.19 -6.40 -4.19
C PRO A 420 7.84 -6.55 -5.57
N ILE A 421 8.80 -7.48 -5.69
CA ILE A 421 9.57 -7.71 -6.92
C ILE A 421 9.30 -9.14 -7.42
N PRO A 422 9.04 -9.32 -8.73
CA PRO A 422 9.02 -10.64 -9.35
C PRO A 422 10.27 -11.47 -9.06
N HIS A 423 10.08 -12.63 -8.45
CA HIS A 423 11.15 -13.58 -8.10
C HIS A 423 10.65 -15.01 -8.32
N GLU A 424 11.52 -15.92 -8.76
CA GLU A 424 11.18 -17.28 -9.21
C GLU A 424 10.33 -18.07 -8.20
N THR A 425 10.60 -17.92 -6.90
CA THR A 425 9.84 -18.57 -5.81
C THR A 425 8.36 -18.22 -5.78
N ASP A 426 7.98 -17.06 -6.33
CA ASP A 426 6.61 -16.54 -6.31
C ASP A 426 5.86 -16.82 -7.61
N VAL A 427 6.56 -17.22 -8.68
CA VAL A 427 6.00 -17.45 -10.02
C VAL A 427 6.40 -18.80 -10.61
N HIS A 428 6.82 -19.74 -9.74
CA HIS A 428 7.31 -21.07 -10.08
C HIS A 428 6.43 -21.78 -11.12
N GLY A 429 7.06 -22.23 -12.20
CA GLY A 429 6.41 -22.88 -13.34
C GLY A 429 6.12 -21.97 -14.53
N THR A 430 6.24 -20.64 -14.40
CA THR A 430 6.13 -19.76 -15.58
C THR A 430 7.40 -19.86 -16.45
N GLN A 431 7.19 -20.18 -17.73
CA GLN A 431 8.26 -20.38 -18.72
C GLN A 431 8.98 -19.08 -19.08
N ASN A 432 8.32 -17.94 -18.89
CA ASN A 432 8.84 -16.62 -19.22
C ASN A 432 9.82 -16.13 -18.13
N ARG A 433 11.02 -16.72 -18.11
CA ARG A 433 12.14 -16.42 -17.18
C ARG A 433 12.50 -14.94 -17.13
N ASP A 434 12.31 -14.25 -18.24
CA ASP A 434 12.56 -12.83 -18.41
C ASP A 434 11.67 -11.91 -17.53
N LEU A 435 10.56 -12.41 -16.96
CA LEU A 435 9.67 -11.61 -16.11
C LEU A 435 10.07 -11.57 -14.62
N TYR A 436 11.06 -12.34 -14.18
CA TYR A 436 11.39 -12.48 -12.75
C TYR A 436 12.88 -12.59 -12.46
N LEU A 437 13.27 -12.21 -11.23
CA LEU A 437 14.60 -12.50 -10.71
C LEU A 437 14.75 -14.00 -10.48
N PRO A 438 15.78 -14.66 -11.04
CA PRO A 438 16.02 -16.08 -10.82
C PRO A 438 16.43 -16.32 -9.37
N HIS A 439 16.08 -17.48 -8.81
CA HIS A 439 16.52 -17.88 -7.48
C HIS A 439 17.95 -18.45 -7.56
N ALA A 440 18.90 -17.60 -7.98
CA ALA A 440 20.29 -17.94 -8.24
C ALA A 440 21.20 -16.71 -8.10
N GLY A 441 22.50 -16.94 -7.87
CA GLY A 441 23.51 -15.87 -7.80
C GLY A 441 23.16 -14.79 -6.77
N ASP A 442 23.31 -13.52 -7.15
CA ASP A 442 23.04 -12.35 -6.32
C ASP A 442 21.60 -12.29 -5.75
N PHE A 443 20.65 -12.99 -6.38
CA PHE A 443 19.23 -12.99 -6.02
C PHE A 443 18.77 -14.25 -5.28
N TYR A 444 19.66 -15.23 -5.07
CA TYR A 444 19.33 -16.45 -4.29
C TYR A 444 18.88 -16.13 -2.85
N GLY A 445 19.52 -15.17 -2.20
CA GLY A 445 19.32 -14.85 -0.79
C GLY A 445 18.09 -13.98 -0.51
N VAL A 446 16.92 -14.61 -0.32
CA VAL A 446 15.72 -13.96 0.25
C VAL A 446 15.73 -14.13 1.78
N ILE A 447 15.77 -13.02 2.52
CA ILE A 447 15.77 -13.02 3.99
C ILE A 447 14.32 -12.96 4.48
N GLU A 448 13.81 -14.07 5.00
CA GLU A 448 12.50 -14.07 5.66
C GLU A 448 12.60 -13.37 7.02
N LEU A 449 11.65 -12.48 7.32
CA LEU A 449 11.59 -11.67 8.53
C LEU A 449 10.29 -11.96 9.30
N ASP A 450 10.42 -12.30 10.58
CA ASP A 450 9.31 -12.48 11.50
C ASP A 450 9.12 -11.27 12.42
N ALA A 451 8.15 -10.40 12.07
CA ALA A 451 7.86 -9.20 12.85
C ALA A 451 7.06 -9.47 14.15
N LEU A 452 6.62 -10.71 14.39
CA LEU A 452 5.78 -11.12 15.53
C LEU A 452 6.46 -12.10 16.50
N SER A 453 7.66 -12.59 16.19
CA SER A 453 8.40 -13.49 17.08
C SER A 453 8.82 -12.82 18.39
N LEU A 454 9.05 -13.63 19.43
CA LEU A 454 9.56 -13.23 20.75
C LEU A 454 10.65 -12.14 20.67
N HIS A 455 11.69 -12.37 19.87
CA HIS A 455 12.65 -11.34 19.45
C HIS A 455 12.32 -11.00 17.99
N PRO A 456 11.62 -9.89 17.70
CA PRO A 456 11.09 -9.64 16.36
C PRO A 456 12.19 -9.15 15.43
N ASP A 457 12.35 -9.85 14.30
CA ASP A 457 13.24 -9.46 13.20
C ASP A 457 12.94 -8.02 12.76
N LYS A 458 13.96 -7.28 12.31
CA LYS A 458 13.87 -5.84 12.05
C LYS A 458 14.45 -5.43 10.69
N CYS A 459 13.99 -4.30 10.15
CA CYS A 459 14.62 -3.66 9.00
C CYS A 459 14.90 -2.20 9.35
N CYS A 460 16.05 -1.95 9.98
CA CYS A 460 16.44 -0.61 10.40
C CYS A 460 16.79 0.26 9.20
N ASP A 461 16.41 1.53 9.22
CA ASP A 461 16.88 2.53 8.26
C ASP A 461 18.41 2.54 8.19
N GLU A 462 18.99 2.62 6.99
CA GLU A 462 20.45 2.68 6.85
C GLU A 462 21.04 4.03 7.34
N ALA A 463 20.21 5.05 7.51
CA ALA A 463 20.54 6.34 8.12
C ALA A 463 21.70 7.14 7.48
N LYS A 464 22.16 6.76 6.28
CA LYS A 464 23.15 7.50 5.44
C LYS A 464 22.59 8.80 4.82
N GLY A 465 21.53 9.35 5.40
CA GLY A 465 20.84 10.56 4.94
C GLY A 465 20.06 10.39 3.63
N PRO A 466 19.24 11.40 3.28
CA PRO A 466 18.24 11.27 2.21
C PRO A 466 18.82 11.28 0.79
N LYS A 467 20.14 11.42 0.63
CA LYS A 467 20.83 11.35 -0.67
C LYS A 467 21.38 9.96 -0.98
N PHE A 468 21.48 9.05 0.00
CA PHE A 468 22.05 7.73 -0.22
C PHE A 468 21.03 6.77 -0.85
N LYS A 469 21.10 6.62 -2.18
CA LYS A 469 20.16 5.84 -2.99
C LYS A 469 20.94 4.99 -4.01
N PRO A 470 21.49 3.82 -3.60
CA PRO A 470 22.61 3.19 -4.31
C PRO A 470 22.26 2.60 -5.69
N GLY A 471 20.98 2.29 -5.96
CA GLY A 471 20.48 1.81 -7.26
C GLY A 471 19.98 2.91 -8.23
N LEU A 472 20.22 4.18 -7.91
CA LEU A 472 19.80 5.36 -8.67
C LEU A 472 21.03 6.15 -9.20
N PRO A 473 20.85 7.20 -10.02
CA PRO A 473 21.94 8.06 -10.46
C PRO A 473 22.73 8.68 -9.29
N PRO A 474 24.06 8.85 -9.41
CA PRO A 474 24.89 8.63 -10.60
C PRO A 474 25.31 7.17 -10.85
N ASN A 475 25.11 6.26 -9.88
CA ASN A 475 25.62 4.88 -9.94
C ASN A 475 25.01 4.08 -11.09
N PHE A 476 23.72 4.32 -11.38
CA PHE A 476 23.00 3.69 -12.47
C PHE A 476 22.22 4.75 -13.25
N PRO A 477 22.23 4.73 -14.59
CA PRO A 477 21.43 5.66 -15.38
C PRO A 477 19.93 5.46 -15.16
N ASP A 478 19.14 6.48 -15.49
CA ASP A 478 17.69 6.31 -15.64
C ASP A 478 17.39 5.29 -16.76
N CYS A 479 16.30 4.54 -16.63
CA CYS A 479 15.80 3.61 -17.64
C CYS A 479 14.45 4.03 -18.25
N GLY A 480 13.94 5.23 -17.91
CA GLY A 480 12.64 5.72 -18.37
C GLY A 480 11.45 5.04 -17.67
N ASN A 481 11.67 4.54 -16.45
CA ASN A 481 10.69 3.82 -15.65
C ASN A 481 11.08 3.89 -14.16
N PHE A 482 10.21 3.43 -13.25
CA PHE A 482 10.57 3.24 -11.84
C PHE A 482 11.86 2.42 -11.74
N TRP A 483 12.85 2.89 -10.98
CA TRP A 483 14.20 2.32 -11.01
C TRP A 483 14.25 0.85 -10.60
N TYR A 484 13.34 0.37 -9.75
CA TYR A 484 13.25 -1.04 -9.37
C TYR A 484 12.55 -1.92 -10.42
N MET A 485 11.87 -1.32 -11.40
CA MET A 485 11.25 -2.02 -12.55
C MET A 485 12.18 -2.13 -13.77
N CYS A 486 13.36 -1.51 -13.75
CA CYS A 486 14.33 -1.64 -14.84
C CYS A 486 14.76 -3.11 -15.01
N GLY A 487 14.83 -3.57 -16.26
CA GLY A 487 15.22 -4.95 -16.61
C GLY A 487 14.04 -5.91 -16.81
N PHE A 488 12.88 -5.68 -16.18
CA PHE A 488 11.70 -6.55 -16.36
C PHE A 488 10.96 -6.28 -17.69
N THR A 489 10.98 -5.05 -18.17
CA THR A 489 10.35 -4.62 -19.43
C THR A 489 10.88 -5.37 -20.66
N SER A 490 9.98 -5.93 -21.48
CA SER A 490 10.30 -6.72 -22.68
C SER A 490 11.06 -5.95 -23.78
N HIS A 491 10.86 -4.64 -23.89
CA HIS A 491 11.45 -3.82 -24.96
C HIS A 491 12.94 -3.48 -24.78
N ILE A 492 13.53 -3.80 -23.63
CA ILE A 492 14.96 -3.62 -23.37
C ILE A 492 15.66 -4.98 -23.55
N PRO A 493 16.64 -5.12 -24.46
CA PRO A 493 17.40 -6.36 -24.62
C PRO A 493 17.98 -6.82 -23.28
N LYS A 494 17.67 -8.06 -22.89
CA LYS A 494 18.02 -8.57 -21.57
C LYS A 494 19.44 -9.09 -21.56
N THR A 495 20.19 -8.65 -20.55
CA THR A 495 21.59 -8.97 -20.31
C THR A 495 21.73 -9.45 -18.88
N GLU A 496 22.84 -10.12 -18.56
CA GLU A 496 23.17 -10.51 -17.18
C GLU A 496 23.18 -9.33 -16.18
N ARG A 497 23.28 -8.10 -16.71
CA ARG A 497 23.34 -6.83 -15.97
C ARG A 497 22.02 -6.08 -15.88
N SER A 498 20.95 -6.56 -16.53
CA SER A 498 19.66 -5.84 -16.59
C SER A 498 19.06 -5.53 -15.20
N HIS A 499 19.45 -6.26 -14.17
CA HIS A 499 19.04 -6.07 -12.78
C HIS A 499 20.17 -5.64 -11.83
N ASP A 500 21.35 -5.24 -12.31
CA ASP A 500 22.52 -4.93 -11.45
C ASP A 500 22.23 -3.88 -10.36
N ARG A 501 21.36 -2.91 -10.65
CA ARG A 501 20.90 -1.89 -9.68
C ARG A 501 20.15 -2.47 -8.47
N LEU A 502 19.52 -3.64 -8.61
CA LEU A 502 18.80 -4.32 -7.54
C LEU A 502 19.75 -5.04 -6.57
N LYS A 503 20.94 -5.44 -7.03
CA LYS A 503 21.98 -6.11 -6.23
C LYS A 503 22.50 -5.25 -5.07
N GLN A 504 22.24 -3.94 -5.14
CA GLN A 504 22.52 -2.98 -4.07
C GLN A 504 21.53 -3.07 -2.89
N TYR A 505 20.50 -3.92 -2.96
CA TYR A 505 19.50 -4.09 -1.91
C TYR A 505 19.38 -5.57 -1.54
N LYS A 506 18.76 -5.85 -0.39
CA LYS A 506 18.44 -7.24 0.00
C LYS A 506 17.02 -7.58 -0.46
N LEU A 507 16.81 -8.83 -0.83
CA LEU A 507 15.48 -9.39 -1.00
C LEU A 507 15.00 -9.88 0.37
N ILE A 508 13.76 -9.57 0.72
CA ILE A 508 13.14 -9.96 1.99
C ILE A 508 11.78 -10.60 1.75
N ARG A 509 11.27 -11.34 2.73
CA ARG A 509 9.89 -11.84 2.76
C ARG A 509 9.32 -11.64 4.15
N LEU A 510 8.27 -10.84 4.29
CA LEU A 510 7.58 -10.68 5.58
C LEU A 510 6.75 -11.95 5.81
N LEU A 511 7.05 -12.72 6.86
CA LEU A 511 6.31 -13.95 7.14
C LEU A 511 4.83 -13.66 7.43
N GLN A 512 4.55 -12.53 8.07
CA GLN A 512 3.22 -12.14 8.54
C GLN A 512 2.47 -11.24 7.55
N GLY A 513 3.22 -10.63 6.62
CA GLY A 513 2.72 -9.94 5.44
C GLY A 513 2.25 -10.91 4.34
N THR A 514 2.10 -10.39 3.12
CA THR A 514 1.59 -11.11 1.93
C THR A 514 2.46 -12.29 1.50
N GLN A 515 3.69 -12.37 2.01
CA GLN A 515 4.72 -13.32 1.61
C GLN A 515 5.12 -13.24 0.12
N PHE A 516 4.95 -12.11 -0.55
CA PHE A 516 5.75 -11.82 -1.75
C PHE A 516 7.22 -11.56 -1.38
N VAL A 517 8.12 -11.74 -2.35
CA VAL A 517 9.49 -11.24 -2.26
C VAL A 517 9.45 -9.72 -2.43
N LEU A 518 9.98 -9.00 -1.45
CA LEU A 518 10.08 -7.55 -1.43
C LEU A 518 11.53 -7.13 -1.60
N LEU A 519 11.75 -5.95 -2.16
CA LEU A 519 13.01 -5.26 -2.02
C LEU A 519 13.08 -4.63 -0.62
N ALA A 520 14.23 -4.70 0.07
CA ALA A 520 14.50 -3.97 1.32
C ALA A 520 14.73 -2.47 1.05
N SER A 521 13.80 -1.86 0.32
CA SER A 521 13.86 -0.52 -0.24
C SER A 521 12.46 0.00 -0.48
N GLN A 522 12.31 1.32 -0.38
CA GLN A 522 11.09 1.99 -0.80
C GLN A 522 11.16 2.46 -2.25
N GLU A 523 10.04 3.00 -2.74
CA GLU A 523 9.85 3.48 -4.11
C GLU A 523 10.98 4.40 -4.62
N HIS A 524 11.53 5.24 -3.75
CA HIS A 524 12.58 6.20 -4.09
C HIS A 524 14.00 5.75 -3.71
N GLY A 525 14.26 4.45 -3.56
CA GLY A 525 15.63 3.89 -3.44
C GLY A 525 16.34 4.14 -2.11
N ARG A 526 15.64 4.62 -1.09
CA ARG A 526 16.08 4.55 0.31
C ARG A 526 16.07 3.09 0.75
N ARG A 527 17.06 2.64 1.52
CA ARG A 527 17.27 1.24 1.93
C ARG A 527 17.11 1.04 3.44
N CYS A 528 16.51 -0.07 3.84
CA CYS A 528 16.65 -0.61 5.19
C CYS A 528 17.61 -1.82 5.22
N LEU A 529 18.21 -2.05 6.38
CA LEU A 529 19.14 -3.14 6.65
C LEU A 529 18.38 -4.25 7.40
N PRO A 530 17.91 -5.30 6.72
CA PRO A 530 17.21 -6.40 7.37
C PRO A 530 18.18 -7.18 8.27
N LYS A 531 17.75 -7.45 9.50
CA LYS A 531 18.48 -8.24 10.49
C LYS A 531 17.53 -9.20 11.18
N ARG A 532 17.96 -10.45 11.30
CA ARG A 532 17.42 -11.38 12.30
C ARG A 532 18.14 -11.14 13.62
N GLU A 533 17.40 -11.11 14.73
CA GLU A 533 18.00 -10.87 16.05
C GLU A 533 17.53 -11.86 17.11
N MET A 534 18.35 -12.01 18.15
CA MET A 534 18.10 -12.85 19.33
C MET A 534 18.05 -12.00 20.62
N ASN A 535 18.16 -10.68 20.49
CA ASN A 535 18.24 -9.71 21.60
C ASN A 535 17.32 -8.52 21.27
N ASP A 536 16.72 -7.89 22.28
CA ASP A 536 15.68 -6.85 22.11
C ASP A 536 16.21 -5.45 21.72
N ASN A 537 17.33 -5.38 20.99
CA ASN A 537 17.90 -4.12 20.55
C ASN A 537 17.00 -3.48 19.48
N VAL A 538 16.27 -2.42 19.84
CA VAL A 538 15.52 -1.59 18.89
C VAL A 538 16.45 -1.03 17.80
N CYS A 539 15.91 -0.62 16.65
CA CYS A 539 16.65 0.18 15.67
C CYS A 539 16.98 1.57 16.22
N ALA A 540 18.05 1.65 17.02
CA ALA A 540 18.57 2.91 17.55
C ALA A 540 18.86 3.90 16.42
N LEU A 541 18.44 5.15 16.62
CA LEU A 541 18.89 6.27 15.78
C LEU A 541 20.41 6.42 15.92
N PRO A 542 21.15 6.79 14.85
CA PRO A 542 22.57 7.10 14.99
C PRO A 542 22.75 8.26 15.96
N ASP A 543 23.77 8.15 16.83
CA ASP A 543 24.11 9.23 17.74
C ASP A 543 24.59 10.44 16.91
N VAL A 544 23.75 11.48 16.83
CA VAL A 544 23.88 12.57 15.83
C VAL A 544 25.24 13.29 15.93
N LYS A 545 25.89 13.23 17.10
CA LYS A 545 27.24 13.76 17.35
C LYS A 545 28.33 13.04 16.55
N ALA A 546 28.16 11.76 16.22
CA ALA A 546 29.17 10.97 15.52
C ALA A 546 29.21 11.20 13.99
N ALA A 547 28.25 11.95 13.43
CA ALA A 547 28.18 12.28 12.00
C ALA A 547 28.83 13.64 11.66
N SER A 548 29.49 14.29 12.62
CA SER A 548 30.14 15.60 12.48
C SER A 548 31.67 15.57 12.68
N SER A 549 32.27 14.38 12.62
CA SER A 549 33.70 14.10 12.77
C SER A 549 34.19 13.19 11.65
#